data_AF-A0A1Y4RBH6-F1
#
_entry.id   AF-A0A1Y4RBH6-F1
#
_cell.length_a   1.000
_cell.length_b   1.000
_cell.length_c   1.000
_cell.angle_alpha   90.00
_cell.angle_beta   90.00
_cell.angle_gamma   90.00
#
_symmetry.space_group_name_H-M   'P 1'
#
loop_
_entity.id
_entity.type
_entity.pdbx_description
1 polymer ?
#
loop_
_entity_poly.entity_id
_entity_poly.type
_entity_poly.pdbx_seq_one_letter_code
_entity_poly.pdbx_strand_id
1 'polypeptide(L)'
;MEMDKKYALLDTDFLYKSHLARNAKNHTLTDFVMEFAEYEFFCHEMIKKELSRHELNPDPNPWLEEKIKAGKVKLYSDREIISELGKIYGEEATSVYLELLETSCDTFNVNFYKQYYGSLNEMENLNDVEAFLAALKDCDDNVPHKKGLGEKKTYVLIQMMEVLYGNRVYIFCSDDFKARQSIASLETPVHCISILGVFYKLMKMGKKKSEMQEYYDHLSAFLKKQTEYKVWSISGHQRDSVPIKQVFDEIYDEKFQMLRNGDLQYIK
;
A
#
# COMPACT_ATOMS: atom_id res chain seq x y z
N MET A 1 -1.25 -28.31 7.56
CA MET A 1 -0.24 -27.26 7.75
C MET A 1 -0.98 -25.96 7.55
N GLU A 2 -1.27 -25.26 8.65
CA GLU A 2 -1.91 -23.94 8.57
C GLU A 2 -0.97 -23.08 7.72
N MET A 3 -1.44 -22.59 6.56
CA MET A 3 -0.64 -21.64 5.81
C MET A 3 -0.47 -20.41 6.70
N ASP A 4 0.77 -20.03 7.02
CA ASP A 4 1.04 -18.76 7.68
C ASP A 4 0.44 -17.65 6.81
N LYS A 5 -0.71 -17.12 7.25
CA LYS A 5 -1.42 -16.06 6.56
C LYS A 5 -0.52 -14.82 6.46
N LYS A 6 -0.56 -14.19 5.30
CA LYS A 6 0.13 -12.92 5.02
C LYS A 6 -0.85 -11.78 5.19
N TYR A 7 -0.43 -10.71 5.86
CA TYR A 7 -1.27 -9.56 6.16
C TYR A 7 -0.91 -8.45 5.16
N ALA A 8 -1.77 -8.25 4.17
CA ALA A 8 -1.54 -7.37 3.04
C ALA A 8 -2.23 -6.02 3.19
N LEU A 9 -1.46 -4.94 3.25
CA LEU A 9 -2.00 -3.59 3.17
C LEU A 9 -2.14 -3.14 1.72
N LEU A 10 -3.26 -2.48 1.42
CA LEU A 10 -3.53 -1.86 0.12
C LEU A 10 -3.20 -0.37 0.20
N ASP A 11 -2.24 0.07 -0.61
CA ASP A 11 -1.97 1.48 -0.86
C ASP A 11 -3.04 2.09 -1.79
N THR A 12 -3.33 3.39 -1.60
CA THR A 12 -4.31 4.14 -2.41
C THR A 12 -3.94 4.10 -3.89
N ASP A 13 -2.67 4.34 -4.17
CA ASP A 13 -2.14 4.52 -5.51
C ASP A 13 -2.09 3.17 -6.25
N PHE A 14 -1.77 2.08 -5.53
CA PHE A 14 -1.97 0.71 -6.00
C PHE A 14 -3.44 0.39 -6.31
N LEU A 15 -4.34 0.67 -5.35
CA LEU A 15 -5.73 0.27 -5.44
C LEU A 15 -6.39 0.89 -6.67
N TYR A 16 -6.18 2.19 -6.91
CA TYR A 16 -6.80 2.83 -8.07
C TYR A 16 -6.21 2.34 -9.41
N LYS A 17 -4.88 2.18 -9.53
CA LYS A 17 -4.26 1.72 -10.78
C LYS A 17 -4.64 0.28 -11.11
N SER A 18 -4.67 -0.60 -10.11
CA SER A 18 -5.12 -1.98 -10.27
C SER A 18 -6.63 -2.06 -10.54
N HIS A 19 -7.43 -1.14 -9.99
CA HIS A 19 -8.86 -1.08 -10.28
C HIS A 19 -9.09 -0.64 -11.74
N LEU A 20 -8.34 0.35 -12.23
CA LEU A 20 -8.44 0.81 -13.62
C LEU A 20 -8.06 -0.25 -14.64
N ALA A 21 -7.05 -1.08 -14.35
CA ALA A 21 -6.71 -2.25 -15.15
C ALA A 21 -7.88 -3.25 -15.11
N ARG A 22 -8.71 -3.29 -16.14
CA ARG A 22 -9.92 -4.14 -16.18
C ARG A 22 -10.18 -4.70 -17.56
N ASN A 23 -11.04 -5.69 -17.68
CA ASN A 23 -11.49 -6.19 -18.98
C ASN A 23 -12.83 -5.57 -19.42
N ALA A 24 -13.27 -5.90 -20.64
CA ALA A 24 -14.55 -5.48 -21.20
C ALA A 24 -15.78 -5.89 -20.37
N LYS A 25 -15.66 -6.84 -19.44
CA LYS A 25 -16.72 -7.28 -18.52
C LYS A 25 -16.67 -6.56 -17.15
N ASN A 26 -15.86 -5.51 -17.03
CA ASN A 26 -15.60 -4.78 -15.78
C ASN A 26 -14.95 -5.58 -14.66
N HIS A 27 -14.41 -6.77 -14.94
CA HIS A 27 -13.55 -7.46 -13.98
C HIS A 27 -12.20 -6.75 -13.93
N THR A 28 -11.74 -6.42 -12.73
CA THR A 28 -10.52 -5.62 -12.51
C THR A 28 -9.32 -6.51 -12.20
N LEU A 29 -8.10 -5.95 -12.27
CA LEU A 29 -6.89 -6.63 -11.82
C LEU A 29 -6.94 -6.80 -10.30
N THR A 30 -7.53 -5.85 -9.58
CA THR A 30 -7.73 -5.96 -8.12
C THR A 30 -8.64 -7.14 -7.74
N ASP A 31 -9.61 -7.52 -8.59
CA ASP A 31 -10.41 -8.71 -8.33
C ASP A 31 -9.55 -9.98 -8.28
N PHE A 32 -8.55 -10.11 -9.17
CA PHE A 32 -7.58 -11.21 -9.07
C PHE A 32 -6.74 -11.14 -7.79
N VAL A 33 -6.36 -9.94 -7.35
CA VAL A 33 -5.59 -9.76 -6.12
C VAL A 33 -6.38 -10.29 -4.92
N MET A 34 -7.70 -10.03 -4.87
CA MET A 34 -8.58 -10.53 -3.82
C MET A 34 -8.73 -12.07 -3.80
N GLU A 35 -8.32 -12.76 -4.87
CA GLU A 35 -8.32 -14.23 -4.96
C GLU A 35 -7.01 -14.86 -4.44
N PHE A 36 -6.00 -14.07 -4.07
CA PHE A 36 -4.76 -14.60 -3.52
C PHE A 36 -5.01 -15.16 -2.10
N ALA A 37 -5.25 -16.47 -2.04
CA ALA A 37 -5.72 -17.18 -0.85
C ALA A 37 -4.78 -17.10 0.36
N GLU A 38 -3.49 -16.81 0.14
CA GLU A 38 -2.53 -16.66 1.24
C GLU A 38 -2.56 -15.29 1.92
N TYR A 39 -3.34 -14.32 1.42
CA TYR A 39 -3.42 -12.98 1.98
C TYR A 39 -4.75 -12.68 2.67
N GLU A 40 -4.67 -11.99 3.80
CA GLU A 40 -5.76 -11.18 4.33
C GLU A 40 -5.48 -9.71 4.00
N PHE A 41 -6.48 -9.01 3.46
CA PHE A 41 -6.30 -7.64 2.99
C PHE A 41 -6.80 -6.61 4.01
N PHE A 42 -6.04 -5.53 4.13
CA PHE A 42 -6.26 -4.44 5.07
C PHE A 42 -6.06 -3.09 4.36
N CYS A 43 -6.75 -2.06 4.82
CA CYS A 43 -6.45 -0.68 4.43
C CYS A 43 -6.85 0.31 5.52
N HIS A 44 -6.23 1.49 5.50
CA HIS A 44 -6.62 2.58 6.38
C HIS A 44 -7.85 3.31 5.82
N GLU A 45 -8.75 3.82 6.65
CA GLU A 45 -9.97 4.50 6.22
C GLU A 45 -9.73 5.73 5.32
N MET A 46 -8.56 6.35 5.46
CA MET A 46 -8.15 7.49 4.64
C MET A 46 -8.10 7.18 3.14
N ILE A 47 -7.92 5.91 2.75
CA ILE A 47 -7.93 5.49 1.35
C ILE A 47 -9.23 5.92 0.65
N LYS A 48 -10.38 5.83 1.34
CA LYS A 48 -11.68 6.23 0.77
C LYS A 48 -11.71 7.72 0.46
N LYS A 49 -11.25 8.53 1.41
CA LYS A 49 -11.17 10.00 1.25
C LYS A 49 -10.21 10.37 0.12
N GLU A 50 -9.11 9.64 -0.05
CA GLU A 50 -8.16 9.90 -1.13
C GLU A 50 -8.70 9.49 -2.50
N LEU A 51 -9.32 8.31 -2.60
CA LEU A 51 -9.95 7.85 -3.84
C LEU A 51 -11.04 8.81 -4.33
N SER A 52 -11.87 9.37 -3.42
CA SER A 52 -12.90 10.34 -3.79
C SER A 52 -12.36 11.66 -4.33
N ARG A 53 -11.10 12.02 -4.05
CA ARG A 53 -10.50 13.30 -4.48
C ARG A 53 -10.06 13.31 -5.93
N HIS A 54 -9.77 12.14 -6.50
CA HIS A 54 -9.13 12.03 -7.81
C HIS A 54 -10.11 12.08 -9.00
N GLU A 55 -11.41 12.32 -8.77
CA GLU A 55 -12.48 12.25 -9.80
C GLU A 55 -12.27 11.06 -10.76
N LEU A 56 -12.02 9.89 -10.19
CA LEU A 56 -11.64 8.71 -10.94
C LEU A 56 -12.84 8.19 -11.71
N ASN A 57 -12.63 7.88 -12.99
CA ASN A 57 -13.60 7.16 -13.80
C ASN A 57 -12.99 5.86 -14.32
N PRO A 58 -13.51 4.70 -13.89
CA PRO A 58 -14.55 4.52 -12.87
C PRO A 58 -14.05 4.67 -11.41
N ASP A 59 -14.96 5.08 -10.52
CA ASP A 59 -14.69 5.25 -9.09
C ASP A 59 -14.46 3.89 -8.40
N PRO A 60 -13.31 3.68 -7.73
CA PRO A 60 -13.04 2.46 -6.97
C PRO A 60 -13.77 2.35 -5.63
N ASN A 61 -14.35 3.43 -5.08
CA ASN A 61 -14.99 3.38 -3.76
C ASN A 61 -16.16 2.38 -3.66
N PRO A 62 -17.11 2.32 -4.62
CA PRO A 62 -18.19 1.32 -4.57
C PRO A 62 -17.67 -0.11 -4.51
N TRP A 63 -16.61 -0.42 -5.27
CA TRP A 63 -15.95 -1.73 -5.24
C TRP A 63 -15.31 -1.99 -3.86
N LEU A 64 -14.59 -1.01 -3.32
CA LEU A 64 -13.93 -1.15 -2.02
C LEU A 64 -14.96 -1.38 -0.90
N GLU A 65 -16.07 -0.65 -0.92
CA GLU A 65 -17.16 -0.84 0.04
C GLU A 65 -17.79 -2.23 -0.03
N GLU A 66 -18.00 -2.76 -1.24
CA GLU A 66 -18.46 -4.14 -1.44
C GLU A 66 -17.49 -5.13 -0.79
N LYS A 67 -16.17 -4.99 -1.03
CA LYS A 67 -15.16 -5.90 -0.47
C LYS A 67 -15.06 -5.80 1.05
N ILE A 68 -15.22 -4.59 1.61
CA ILE A 68 -15.28 -4.40 3.07
C ILE A 68 -16.53 -5.08 3.65
N LYS A 69 -17.71 -4.86 3.08
CA LYS A 69 -18.96 -5.50 3.53
C LYS A 69 -18.90 -7.03 3.43
N ALA A 70 -18.22 -7.55 2.42
CA ALA A 70 -17.99 -8.98 2.24
C ALA A 70 -16.89 -9.56 3.15
N GLY A 71 -16.24 -8.75 3.98
CA GLY A 71 -15.13 -9.18 4.85
C GLY A 71 -13.86 -9.56 4.10
N LYS A 72 -13.74 -9.18 2.82
CA LYS A 72 -12.56 -9.44 1.98
C LYS A 72 -11.44 -8.44 2.23
N VAL A 73 -11.79 -7.22 2.63
CA VAL A 73 -10.85 -6.18 3.06
C VAL A 73 -11.26 -5.67 4.43
N LYS A 74 -10.34 -5.65 5.39
CA LYS A 74 -10.55 -5.09 6.73
C LYS A 74 -10.12 -3.62 6.73
N LEU A 75 -11.05 -2.74 7.10
CA LEU A 75 -10.78 -1.31 7.23
C LEU A 75 -10.26 -1.03 8.65
N TYR A 76 -9.25 -0.18 8.77
CA TYR A 76 -8.77 0.33 10.05
C TYR A 76 -8.90 1.86 10.09
N SER A 77 -9.54 2.34 11.14
CA SER A 77 -9.52 3.72 11.61
C SER A 77 -8.40 3.94 12.62
N ASP A 78 -8.06 5.20 12.89
CA ASP A 78 -7.10 5.54 13.95
C ASP A 78 -7.49 4.96 15.31
N ARG A 79 -8.80 4.92 15.61
CA ARG A 79 -9.33 4.27 16.80
C ARG A 79 -9.04 2.77 16.86
N GLU A 80 -9.23 2.06 15.75
CA GLU A 80 -8.97 0.62 15.70
C GLU A 80 -7.46 0.34 15.83
N ILE A 81 -6.61 1.20 15.27
CA ILE A 81 -5.15 1.12 15.48
C ILE A 81 -4.82 1.27 16.97
N ILE A 82 -5.32 2.32 17.63
CA ILE A 82 -5.10 2.54 19.07
C ILE A 82 -5.65 1.36 19.89
N SER A 83 -6.81 0.81 19.51
CA SER A 83 -7.39 -0.34 20.19
C SER A 83 -6.52 -1.59 20.09
N GLU A 84 -5.94 -1.87 18.92
CA GLU A 84 -4.98 -2.98 18.77
C GLU A 84 -3.70 -2.74 19.57
N LEU A 85 -3.15 -1.51 19.53
CA LEU A 85 -1.99 -1.15 20.34
C LEU A 85 -2.27 -1.30 21.83
N GLY A 86 -3.47 -0.92 22.29
CA GLY A 86 -3.88 -1.06 23.70
C GLY A 86 -3.96 -2.49 24.19
N LYS A 87 -4.17 -3.48 23.31
CA LYS A 87 -4.08 -4.90 23.69
C LYS A 87 -2.65 -5.33 24.05
N ILE A 88 -1.64 -4.60 23.58
CA ILE A 88 -0.22 -4.90 23.79
C ILE A 88 0.37 -3.98 24.85
N TYR A 89 0.13 -2.67 24.71
CA TYR A 89 0.79 -1.61 25.47
C TYR A 89 -0.10 -1.00 26.57
N GLY A 90 -1.36 -1.41 26.66
CA GLY A 90 -2.28 -0.92 27.69
C GLY A 90 -2.54 0.58 27.59
N GLU A 91 -2.32 1.31 28.69
CA GLU A 91 -2.55 2.76 28.80
C GLU A 91 -1.62 3.58 27.89
N GLU A 92 -0.48 3.03 27.45
CA GLU A 92 0.50 3.71 26.59
C GLU A 92 0.13 3.65 25.10
N ALA A 93 -1.04 3.14 24.72
CA ALA A 93 -1.42 2.94 23.33
C ALA A 93 -1.40 4.23 22.48
N THR A 94 -1.82 5.35 23.07
CA THR A 94 -1.83 6.66 22.40
C THR A 94 -0.42 7.24 22.29
N SER A 95 0.42 7.07 23.32
CA SER A 95 1.86 7.39 23.28
C SER A 95 2.55 6.65 22.13
N VAL A 96 2.34 5.33 22.04
CA VAL A 96 2.91 4.51 20.96
C VAL A 96 2.37 4.95 19.60
N TYR A 97 1.07 5.22 19.47
CA TYR A 97 0.51 5.74 18.22
C TYR A 97 1.21 7.04 17.78
N LEU A 98 1.51 7.96 18.71
CA LEU A 98 2.23 9.19 18.39
C LEU A 98 3.65 8.92 17.88
N GLU A 99 4.38 8.01 18.49
CA GLU A 99 5.72 7.61 18.02
C GLU A 99 5.67 7.02 16.60
N LEU A 100 4.67 6.19 16.30
CA LEU A 100 4.44 5.65 14.96
C LEU A 100 4.08 6.75 13.96
N LEU A 101 3.28 7.73 14.38
CA LEU A 101 2.90 8.88 13.55
C LEU A 101 4.09 9.80 13.28
N GLU A 102 4.91 10.09 14.27
CA GLU A 102 6.12 10.91 14.12
C GLU A 102 7.10 10.24 13.15
N THR A 103 7.39 8.95 13.36
CA THR A 103 8.23 8.13 12.47
C THR A 103 7.70 8.13 11.04
N SER A 104 6.38 7.95 10.89
CA SER A 104 5.71 8.01 9.60
C SER A 104 5.92 9.36 8.92
N CYS A 105 5.64 10.45 9.63
CA CYS A 105 5.72 11.79 9.10
C CYS A 105 7.14 12.13 8.62
N ASP A 106 8.15 11.86 9.43
CA ASP A 106 9.55 12.18 9.13
C ASP A 106 10.16 11.29 8.03
N THR A 107 9.66 10.06 7.87
CA THR A 107 10.03 9.20 6.73
C THR A 107 9.69 9.85 5.39
N PHE A 108 8.52 10.50 5.29
CA PHE A 108 8.08 11.12 4.03
C PHE A 108 8.49 12.59 3.91
N ASN A 109 8.55 13.33 5.02
CA ASN A 109 8.90 14.74 5.02
C ASN A 109 9.39 15.19 6.41
N VAL A 110 10.69 15.45 6.52
CA VAL A 110 11.32 15.93 7.76
C VAL A 110 10.61 17.17 8.31
N ASN A 111 10.33 17.17 9.62
CA ASN A 111 9.60 18.21 10.36
C ASN A 111 8.09 18.26 10.10
N PHE A 112 7.54 17.35 9.30
CA PHE A 112 6.09 17.33 9.07
C PHE A 112 5.33 17.09 10.36
N TYR A 113 5.81 16.17 11.21
CA TYR A 113 5.20 15.91 12.51
C TYR A 113 5.19 17.17 13.37
N LYS A 114 6.36 17.78 13.58
CA LYS A 114 6.50 19.02 14.34
C LYS A 114 5.59 20.14 13.83
N GLN A 115 5.42 20.25 12.52
CA GLN A 115 4.61 21.30 11.91
C GLN A 115 3.10 21.10 12.13
N TYR A 116 2.59 19.87 12.05
CA TYR A 116 1.15 19.60 12.01
C TYR A 116 0.59 18.89 13.23
N TYR A 117 1.42 18.17 13.97
CA TYR A 117 1.04 17.33 15.11
C TYR A 117 1.81 17.66 16.40
N GLY A 118 2.77 18.59 16.35
CA GLY A 118 3.61 18.92 17.52
C GLY A 118 2.82 19.32 18.77
N SER A 119 1.61 19.85 18.62
CA SER A 119 0.71 20.18 19.73
C SER A 119 0.20 18.94 20.50
N LEU A 120 0.20 17.76 19.88
CA LEU A 120 -0.22 16.51 20.54
C LEU A 120 0.75 16.12 21.67
N ASN A 121 2.03 16.52 21.57
CA ASN A 121 3.03 16.25 22.61
C ASN A 121 2.78 17.01 23.92
N GLU A 122 1.95 18.05 23.89
CA GLU A 122 1.64 18.91 25.05
C GLU A 122 0.28 18.57 25.69
N MET A 123 -0.39 17.51 25.22
CA MET A 123 -1.69 17.11 25.76
C MET A 123 -1.59 16.57 27.18
N GLU A 124 -2.31 17.19 28.12
CA GLU A 124 -2.36 16.75 29.52
C GLU A 124 -3.06 15.39 29.70
N ASN A 125 -4.05 15.07 28.84
CA ASN A 125 -4.86 13.86 28.91
C ASN A 125 -4.57 12.90 27.75
N LEU A 126 -3.29 12.65 27.45
CA LEU A 126 -2.89 11.83 26.30
C LEU A 126 -3.49 10.41 26.32
N ASN A 127 -3.73 9.85 27.51
CA ASN A 127 -4.28 8.50 27.68
C ASN A 127 -5.82 8.45 27.54
N ASP A 128 -6.50 9.60 27.47
CA ASP A 128 -7.92 9.65 27.09
C ASP A 128 -8.05 9.50 25.58
N VAL A 129 -8.43 8.29 25.15
CA VAL A 129 -8.55 7.93 23.73
C VAL A 129 -9.53 8.85 22.97
N GLU A 130 -10.61 9.32 23.60
CA GLU A 130 -11.57 10.20 22.94
C GLU A 130 -10.99 11.60 22.74
N ALA A 131 -10.37 12.15 23.79
CA ALA A 131 -9.71 13.45 23.73
C ALA A 131 -8.56 13.43 22.71
N PHE A 132 -7.76 12.36 22.72
CA PHE A 132 -6.68 12.14 21.77
C PHE A 132 -7.18 12.09 20.33
N LEU A 133 -8.19 11.27 20.03
CA LEU A 133 -8.74 11.14 18.68
C LEU A 133 -9.35 12.44 18.16
N ALA A 134 -9.98 13.23 19.04
CA ALA A 134 -10.48 14.55 18.70
C ALA A 134 -9.33 15.50 18.32
N ALA A 135 -8.29 15.59 19.14
CA ALA A 135 -7.12 16.43 18.87
C ALA A 135 -6.36 15.98 17.60
N LEU A 136 -6.20 14.67 17.40
CA LEU A 136 -5.59 14.09 16.21
C LEU A 136 -6.38 14.47 14.95
N LYS A 137 -7.71 14.38 15.01
CA LYS A 137 -8.59 14.78 13.90
C LYS A 137 -8.44 16.26 13.58
N ASP A 138 -8.38 17.13 14.58
CA ASP A 138 -8.18 18.56 14.37
C ASP A 138 -6.83 18.83 13.70
N CYS A 139 -5.78 18.09 14.06
CA CYS A 139 -4.48 18.16 13.38
C CYS A 139 -4.59 17.69 11.91
N ASP A 140 -5.25 16.55 11.67
CA ASP A 140 -5.45 15.98 10.32
C ASP A 140 -6.20 16.95 9.39
N ASP A 141 -7.23 17.62 9.89
CA ASP A 141 -8.02 18.60 9.12
C ASP A 141 -7.20 19.84 8.72
N ASN A 142 -6.12 20.15 9.45
CA ASN A 142 -5.20 21.25 9.15
C ASN A 142 -4.08 20.87 8.16
N VAL A 143 -3.95 19.58 7.80
CA VAL A 143 -2.97 19.13 6.81
C VAL A 143 -3.44 19.48 5.39
N PRO A 144 -2.66 20.24 4.60
CA PRO A 144 -3.03 20.55 3.23
C PRO A 144 -3.14 19.28 2.37
N HIS A 145 -4.18 19.20 1.53
CA HIS A 145 -4.49 17.98 0.76
C HIS A 145 -3.33 17.42 -0.08
N LYS A 146 -2.42 18.26 -0.57
CA LYS A 146 -1.28 17.85 -1.41
C LYS A 146 -0.07 17.35 -0.62
N LYS A 147 -0.20 17.16 0.70
CA LYS A 147 0.91 16.77 1.58
C LYS A 147 0.89 15.29 2.00
N GLY A 148 0.10 14.45 1.33
CA GLY A 148 0.16 12.98 1.47
C GLY A 148 -0.21 12.52 2.89
N LEU A 149 -1.38 12.92 3.39
CA LEU A 149 -1.85 12.50 4.71
C LEU A 149 -2.20 11.00 4.74
N GLY A 150 -2.89 10.47 3.73
CA GLY A 150 -3.26 9.06 3.73
C GLY A 150 -2.06 8.12 3.53
N GLU A 151 -1.02 8.54 2.82
CA GLU A 151 0.27 7.82 2.78
C GLU A 151 0.85 7.66 4.21
N LYS A 152 0.85 8.75 5.00
CA LYS A 152 1.35 8.72 6.38
C LYS A 152 0.49 7.85 7.29
N LYS A 153 -0.83 7.95 7.19
CA LYS A 153 -1.77 7.13 7.98
C LYS A 153 -1.69 5.65 7.60
N THR A 154 -1.52 5.34 6.31
CA THR A 154 -1.26 3.99 5.83
C THR A 154 0.04 3.46 6.41
N TYR A 155 1.07 4.28 6.52
CA TYR A 155 2.34 3.89 7.12
C TYR A 155 2.27 3.71 8.65
N VAL A 156 1.42 4.45 9.36
CA VAL A 156 1.09 4.14 10.77
C VAL A 156 0.44 2.76 10.89
N LEU A 157 -0.51 2.44 10.00
CA LEU A 157 -1.13 1.11 9.94
C LEU A 157 -0.11 0.01 9.62
N ILE A 158 0.85 0.25 8.73
CA ILE A 158 1.95 -0.69 8.42
C ILE A 158 2.74 -1.00 9.69
N GLN A 159 3.22 0.04 10.39
CA GLN A 159 4.03 -0.13 11.59
C GLN A 159 3.27 -0.87 12.70
N MET A 160 1.98 -0.55 12.91
CA MET A 160 1.16 -1.30 13.88
C MET A 160 0.98 -2.78 13.47
N MET A 161 0.75 -3.05 12.18
CA MET A 161 0.66 -4.43 11.67
C MET A 161 1.98 -5.19 11.85
N GLU A 162 3.13 -4.52 11.72
CA GLU A 162 4.44 -5.13 11.99
C GLU A 162 4.60 -5.47 13.48
N VAL A 163 4.15 -4.61 14.38
CA VAL A 163 4.10 -4.91 15.82
C VAL A 163 3.28 -6.18 16.09
N LEU A 164 2.14 -6.35 15.41
CA LEU A 164 1.26 -7.50 15.61
C LEU A 164 1.76 -8.79 14.94
N TYR A 165 2.28 -8.69 13.72
CA TYR A 165 2.44 -9.83 12.83
C TYR A 165 3.87 -10.05 12.33
N GLY A 166 4.78 -9.11 12.61
CA GLY A 166 6.19 -9.16 12.23
C GLY A 166 6.41 -9.27 10.73
N ASN A 167 7.28 -10.18 10.32
CA ASN A 167 7.67 -10.39 8.91
C ASN A 167 6.55 -10.95 8.00
N ARG A 168 5.34 -11.15 8.52
CA ARG A 168 4.16 -11.59 7.75
C ARG A 168 3.39 -10.42 7.13
N VAL A 169 3.84 -9.19 7.34
CA VAL A 169 3.25 -7.99 6.74
C VAL A 169 3.73 -7.82 5.30
N TYR A 170 2.79 -7.55 4.41
CA TYR A 170 3.00 -7.27 3.00
C TYR A 170 2.31 -5.97 2.63
N ILE A 171 2.84 -5.25 1.65
CA ILE A 171 2.24 -4.03 1.13
C ILE A 171 2.06 -4.18 -0.38
N PHE A 172 0.84 -4.02 -0.85
CA PHE A 172 0.56 -3.86 -2.26
C PHE A 172 0.64 -2.38 -2.59
N CYS A 173 1.69 -2.00 -3.32
CA CYS A 173 2.07 -0.61 -3.56
C CYS A 173 2.20 -0.29 -5.04
N SER A 174 2.25 0.98 -5.37
CA SER A 174 2.47 1.42 -6.76
C SER A 174 3.90 1.11 -7.25
N ASP A 175 4.09 1.15 -8.57
CA ASP A 175 5.42 1.07 -9.19
C ASP A 175 6.25 2.37 -9.05
N ASP A 176 5.83 3.34 -8.22
CA ASP A 176 6.64 4.52 -7.87
C ASP A 176 7.79 4.18 -6.89
N PHE A 177 9.02 4.57 -7.28
CA PHE A 177 10.22 4.26 -6.52
C PHE A 177 10.29 4.93 -5.15
N LYS A 178 9.76 6.16 -5.00
CA LYS A 178 9.76 6.88 -3.71
C LYS A 178 8.84 6.20 -2.72
N ALA A 179 7.66 5.77 -3.17
CA ALA A 179 6.71 5.03 -2.35
C ALA A 179 7.32 3.71 -1.84
N ARG A 180 8.24 3.09 -2.60
CA ARG A 180 8.94 1.86 -2.18
C ARG A 180 10.17 2.11 -1.32
N GLN A 181 10.88 3.23 -1.52
CA GLN A 181 12.03 3.57 -0.68
C GLN A 181 11.65 3.88 0.76
N SER A 182 10.53 4.59 0.98
CA SER A 182 10.03 4.87 2.33
C SER A 182 9.68 3.58 3.09
N ILE A 183 9.18 2.56 2.39
CA ILE A 183 8.89 1.25 2.97
C ILE A 183 10.18 0.45 3.22
N ALA A 184 11.17 0.57 2.33
CA ALA A 184 12.46 -0.10 2.49
C ALA A 184 13.33 0.48 3.62
N SER A 185 13.03 1.69 4.12
CA SER A 185 13.70 2.32 5.26
C SER A 185 13.14 1.91 6.63
N LEU A 186 12.09 1.08 6.68
CA LEU A 186 11.63 0.47 7.93
C LEU A 186 12.74 -0.37 8.55
N GLU A 187 12.83 -0.37 9.88
CA GLU A 187 13.83 -1.15 10.63
C GLU A 187 13.76 -2.65 10.27
N THR A 188 12.56 -3.14 10.01
CA THR A 188 12.31 -4.43 9.36
C THR A 188 11.89 -4.23 7.90
N PRO A 189 12.57 -4.83 6.92
CA PRO A 189 12.18 -4.67 5.53
C PRO A 189 10.79 -5.27 5.29
N VAL A 190 9.78 -4.49 4.90
CA VAL A 190 8.45 -5.05 4.59
C VAL A 190 8.45 -5.67 3.20
N HIS A 191 7.67 -6.74 3.01
CA HIS A 191 7.50 -7.35 1.70
C HIS A 191 6.55 -6.51 0.84
N CYS A 192 7.01 -6.00 -0.30
CA CYS A 192 6.15 -5.26 -1.22
C CYS A 192 5.78 -6.11 -2.44
N ILE A 193 4.57 -5.87 -2.95
CA ILE A 193 4.11 -6.39 -4.24
C ILE A 193 3.66 -5.17 -5.05
N SER A 194 4.44 -4.85 -6.08
CA SER A 194 4.08 -3.78 -7.00
C SER A 194 2.99 -4.23 -7.97
N ILE A 195 2.46 -3.33 -8.81
CA ILE A 195 1.49 -3.70 -9.84
C ILE A 195 2.12 -4.67 -10.85
N LEU A 196 3.39 -4.44 -11.25
CA LEU A 196 4.15 -5.43 -12.03
C LEU A 196 4.32 -6.76 -11.28
N GLY A 197 4.55 -6.68 -9.96
CA GLY A 197 4.58 -7.85 -9.08
C GLY A 197 3.29 -8.67 -9.10
N VAL A 198 2.12 -8.03 -9.26
CA VAL A 198 0.84 -8.73 -9.44
C VAL A 198 0.84 -9.56 -10.73
N PHE A 199 1.28 -8.99 -11.86
CA PHE A 199 1.38 -9.76 -13.12
C PHE A 199 2.38 -10.91 -13.02
N TYR A 200 3.53 -10.69 -12.38
CA TYR A 200 4.50 -11.75 -12.09
C TYR A 200 3.87 -12.88 -11.29
N LYS A 201 3.12 -12.54 -10.24
CA LYS A 201 2.44 -13.51 -9.39
C LYS A 201 1.34 -14.27 -10.14
N LEU A 202 0.53 -13.60 -10.94
CA LEU A 202 -0.50 -14.22 -11.77
C LEU A 202 0.11 -15.20 -12.78
N MET A 203 1.24 -14.84 -13.39
CA MET A 203 2.02 -15.76 -14.23
C MET A 203 2.45 -17.00 -13.43
N LYS A 204 3.00 -16.84 -12.22
CA LYS A 204 3.37 -17.97 -11.35
C LYS A 204 2.16 -18.81 -10.90
N MET A 205 0.96 -18.24 -10.90
CA MET A 205 -0.30 -18.95 -10.65
C MET A 205 -0.89 -19.61 -11.91
N GLY A 206 -0.19 -19.56 -13.05
CA GLY A 206 -0.59 -20.21 -14.30
C GLY A 206 -1.59 -19.42 -15.15
N LYS A 207 -1.84 -18.13 -14.82
CA LYS A 207 -2.61 -17.25 -15.72
C LYS A 207 -1.85 -17.07 -17.03
N LYS A 208 -2.57 -17.11 -18.15
CA LYS A 208 -1.95 -16.99 -19.47
C LYS A 208 -1.71 -15.52 -19.81
N LYS A 209 -0.62 -15.22 -20.51
CA LYS A 209 -0.34 -13.88 -21.05
C LYS A 209 -1.52 -13.30 -21.82
N SER A 210 -2.14 -14.11 -22.69
CA SER A 210 -3.30 -13.72 -23.49
C SER A 210 -4.52 -13.33 -22.65
N GLU A 211 -4.67 -13.88 -21.44
CA GLU A 211 -5.74 -13.53 -20.50
C GLU A 211 -5.46 -12.18 -19.83
N MET A 212 -4.18 -11.92 -19.49
CA MET A 212 -3.77 -10.71 -18.77
C MET A 212 -3.46 -9.51 -19.66
N GLN A 213 -3.31 -9.71 -20.98
CA GLN A 213 -2.92 -8.67 -21.94
C GLN A 213 -3.85 -7.45 -21.87
N GLU A 214 -5.17 -7.67 -21.83
CA GLU A 214 -6.15 -6.57 -21.82
C GLU A 214 -6.01 -5.69 -20.56
N TYR A 215 -5.77 -6.31 -19.40
CA TYR A 215 -5.55 -5.59 -18.14
C TYR A 215 -4.27 -4.76 -18.19
N TYR A 216 -3.20 -5.33 -18.75
CA TYR A 216 -1.92 -4.65 -18.90
C TYR A 216 -1.98 -3.50 -19.91
N ASP A 217 -2.70 -3.69 -21.01
CA ASP A 217 -2.91 -2.65 -22.03
C ASP A 217 -3.69 -1.46 -21.47
N HIS A 218 -4.75 -1.72 -20.68
CA HIS A 218 -5.49 -0.65 -20.00
C HIS A 218 -4.64 0.09 -18.96
N LEU A 219 -3.83 -0.62 -18.17
CA LEU A 219 -2.89 0.01 -17.25
C LEU A 219 -1.89 0.90 -18.00
N SER A 220 -1.30 0.38 -19.08
CA SER A 220 -0.30 1.08 -19.89
C SER A 220 -0.90 2.32 -20.57
N ALA A 221 -2.11 2.20 -21.12
CA ALA A 221 -2.84 3.30 -21.73
C ALA A 221 -3.20 4.40 -20.73
N PHE A 222 -3.40 4.05 -19.46
CA PHE A 222 -3.63 5.01 -18.39
C PHE A 222 -2.34 5.76 -18.03
N LEU A 223 -1.19 5.08 -18.01
CA LEU A 223 0.11 5.66 -17.66
C LEU A 223 0.71 6.60 -18.73
N LYS A 224 -0.08 7.06 -19.74
CA LYS A 224 0.21 7.86 -20.97
C LYS A 224 1.56 8.56 -21.17
N LYS A 225 2.22 9.03 -20.12
CA LYS A 225 3.54 9.68 -20.14
C LYS A 225 4.72 8.73 -19.88
N GLN A 226 4.45 7.53 -19.38
CA GLN A 226 5.44 6.52 -19.09
C GLN A 226 5.52 5.57 -20.29
N THR A 227 6.72 5.40 -20.83
CA THR A 227 7.00 4.47 -21.94
C THR A 227 7.88 3.30 -21.52
N GLU A 228 8.48 3.39 -20.32
CA GLU A 228 9.45 2.44 -19.79
C GLU A 228 9.19 2.19 -18.29
N TYR A 229 9.59 1.01 -17.82
CA TYR A 229 9.78 0.74 -16.39
C TYR A 229 11.26 0.66 -16.05
N LYS A 230 11.57 0.90 -14.77
CA LYS A 230 12.91 0.69 -14.21
C LYS A 230 12.97 -0.71 -13.60
N VAL A 231 13.82 -1.57 -14.15
CA VAL A 231 13.99 -2.96 -13.74
C VAL A 231 15.44 -3.20 -13.37
N TRP A 232 15.73 -3.98 -12.32
CA TRP A 232 17.11 -4.26 -11.94
C TRP A 232 17.80 -5.16 -12.95
N SER A 233 19.02 -4.78 -13.32
CA SER A 233 19.90 -5.63 -14.13
C SER A 233 20.23 -6.95 -13.43
N ILE A 234 20.73 -7.92 -14.19
CA ILE A 234 21.21 -9.21 -13.66
C ILE A 234 22.23 -9.02 -12.52
N SER A 235 23.04 -7.96 -12.60
CA SER A 235 24.03 -7.64 -11.58
C SER A 235 23.43 -7.15 -10.25
N GLY A 236 22.20 -6.59 -10.27
CA GLY A 236 21.57 -5.94 -9.13
C GLY A 236 22.15 -4.56 -8.76
N HIS A 237 23.14 -4.05 -9.50
CA HIS A 237 23.81 -2.79 -9.16
C HIS A 237 23.18 -1.57 -9.85
N GLN A 238 22.46 -1.78 -10.95
CA GLN A 238 21.81 -0.72 -11.71
C GLN A 238 20.40 -1.13 -12.16
N ARG A 239 19.57 -0.13 -12.45
CA ARG A 239 18.24 -0.30 -13.04
C ARG A 239 18.24 0.14 -14.50
N ASP A 240 17.84 -0.76 -15.37
CA ASP A 240 17.72 -0.55 -16.79
C ASP A 240 16.34 0.03 -17.12
N SER A 241 16.29 0.91 -18.12
CA SER A 241 15.05 1.39 -18.71
C SER A 241 14.55 0.35 -19.70
N VAL A 242 13.42 -0.29 -19.41
CA VAL A 242 12.85 -1.34 -20.26
C VAL A 242 11.49 -0.89 -20.77
N PRO A 243 11.23 -0.92 -22.09
CA PRO A 243 9.93 -0.56 -22.66
C PRO A 243 8.78 -1.30 -22.00
N ILE A 244 7.67 -0.62 -21.74
CA ILE A 244 6.49 -1.18 -21.05
C ILE A 244 6.05 -2.51 -21.67
N LYS A 245 5.95 -2.57 -23.00
CA LYS A 245 5.55 -3.80 -23.70
C LYS A 245 6.55 -4.94 -23.48
N GLN A 246 7.85 -4.62 -23.55
CA GLN A 246 8.90 -5.60 -23.35
C GLN A 246 8.86 -6.18 -21.93
N VAL A 247 8.62 -5.36 -20.90
CA VAL A 247 8.51 -5.85 -19.52
C VAL A 247 7.42 -6.91 -19.37
N PHE A 248 6.24 -6.68 -19.96
CA PHE A 248 5.16 -7.67 -19.90
C PHE A 248 5.52 -8.97 -20.61
N ASP A 249 6.09 -8.87 -21.81
CA ASP A 249 6.56 -10.03 -22.56
C ASP A 249 7.57 -10.83 -21.73
N GLU A 250 8.53 -10.15 -21.11
CA GLU A 250 9.61 -10.76 -20.36
C GLU A 250 9.20 -11.31 -18.98
N ILE A 251 8.13 -10.78 -18.37
CA ILE A 251 7.48 -11.40 -17.20
C ILE A 251 6.98 -12.80 -17.59
N TYR A 252 6.32 -12.93 -18.74
CA TYR A 252 5.75 -14.20 -19.19
C TYR A 252 6.75 -15.15 -19.85
N ASP A 253 7.89 -14.63 -20.30
CA ASP A 253 9.07 -15.42 -20.66
C ASP A 253 9.92 -15.83 -19.44
N GLU A 254 9.45 -15.52 -18.23
CA GLU A 254 10.10 -15.85 -16.95
C GLU A 254 11.53 -15.30 -16.79
N LYS A 255 11.83 -14.16 -17.41
CA LYS A 255 13.18 -13.54 -17.34
C LYS A 255 13.45 -12.75 -16.07
N PHE A 256 12.49 -12.70 -15.15
CA PHE A 256 12.57 -11.92 -13.92
C PHE A 256 12.44 -12.78 -12.66
N GLN A 257 13.08 -12.31 -11.59
CA GLN A 257 12.69 -12.60 -10.22
C GLN A 257 12.08 -11.35 -9.59
N MET A 258 11.13 -11.53 -8.68
CA MET A 258 10.58 -10.43 -7.87
C MET A 258 11.38 -10.32 -6.58
N LEU A 259 11.90 -9.11 -6.31
CA LEU A 259 12.62 -8.78 -5.10
C LEU A 259 11.66 -8.53 -3.94
N ARG A 260 12.18 -8.58 -2.71
CA ARG A 260 11.40 -8.32 -1.49
C ARG A 260 10.71 -6.96 -1.49
N ASN A 261 11.36 -5.95 -2.08
CA ASN A 261 10.81 -4.60 -2.20
C ASN A 261 9.82 -4.47 -3.38
N GLY A 262 9.39 -5.55 -4.03
CA GLY A 262 8.44 -5.54 -5.13
C GLY A 262 9.03 -5.17 -6.50
N ASP A 263 10.30 -4.81 -6.58
CA ASP A 263 10.95 -4.58 -7.88
C ASP A 263 11.19 -5.90 -8.62
N LEU A 264 11.23 -5.82 -9.95
CA LEU A 264 11.68 -6.92 -10.79
C LEU A 264 13.20 -6.81 -11.01
N GLN A 265 13.86 -7.98 -11.08
CA GLN A 265 15.28 -8.10 -11.44
C GLN A 265 15.45 -9.18 -12.50
N TYR A 266 16.23 -8.89 -13.54
CA TYR A 266 16.61 -9.89 -14.54
C TYR A 266 17.36 -11.07 -13.90
N ILE A 267 17.05 -12.28 -14.32
CA ILE A 267 17.80 -13.49 -13.96
C ILE A 267 18.67 -13.94 -15.14
N LYS A 268 19.65 -14.81 -14.84
CA LYS A 268 20.52 -15.42 -15.86
C LYS A 268 19.83 -16.55 -16.59
#